data_AF-A0A915ZRK6-F1
#
_entry.id   AF-A0A915ZRK6-F1
#
_cell.length_a   1.000
_cell.length_b   1.000
_cell.length_c   1.000
_cell.angle_alpha   90.00
_cell.angle_beta   90.00
_cell.angle_gamma   90.00
#
_symmetry.space_group_name_H-M   'P 1'
#
loop_
_entity.id
_entity.type
_entity.pdbx_description
1 polymer ?
#
loop_
_entity_poly.entity_id
_entity_poly.type
_entity_poly.pdbx_seq_one_letter_code
_entity_poly.pdbx_strand_id
1 'polypeptide(L)'
;MARTKLEMILLFTIFSLLFTFPFQLTMAQAPAPGAAPAPGTAPAPGAAPAPGKAPAPGKAPAPGTVPAPGGTTPGTAAAPPPVQATLCIPNVFIPTTVPLKQLKTTLGTGGSVTVAGTVTIIDGCAFTINGFTYSTAATNSYWMGSNSTDPNSDKILVSNTPVGQFISQPAQSFNLTPTITFDDFNVLDLYSFDEKAVFGQAVLRAPKSTETKPSASAPTSIILGDATRLSMNSNIMTIITFVLVAFFFY
;
A
#
# COMPACT_ATOMS: atom_id res chain seq x y z
N MET A 1 -26.25 61.26 -33.46
CA MET A 1 -25.06 61.44 -34.32
C MET A 1 -25.02 60.30 -35.32
N ALA A 2 -25.42 60.55 -36.57
CA ALA A 2 -25.31 59.56 -37.63
C ALA A 2 -23.83 59.40 -37.98
N ARG A 3 -23.22 58.25 -37.62
CA ARG A 3 -21.87 57.92 -38.12
C ARG A 3 -21.97 57.85 -39.64
N THR A 4 -21.05 58.54 -40.32
CA THR A 4 -21.05 58.61 -41.78
C THR A 4 -20.88 57.20 -42.35
N LYS A 5 -21.48 56.96 -43.51
CA LYS A 5 -21.45 55.64 -44.17
C LYS A 5 -20.03 55.08 -44.35
N LEU A 6 -19.04 55.98 -44.45
CA LEU A 6 -17.62 55.67 -44.57
C LEU A 6 -17.00 55.14 -43.26
N GLU A 7 -17.36 55.72 -42.10
CA GLU A 7 -16.91 55.26 -40.78
C GLU A 7 -17.39 53.84 -40.48
N MET A 8 -18.62 53.52 -40.89
CA MET A 8 -19.20 52.19 -40.68
C MET A 8 -18.53 51.13 -41.56
N ILE A 9 -18.16 51.48 -42.79
CA ILE A 9 -17.41 50.60 -43.70
C ILE A 9 -15.99 50.36 -43.17
N LEU A 10 -15.33 51.41 -42.68
CA LEU A 10 -13.97 51.32 -42.13
C LEU A 10 -13.92 50.45 -40.85
N LEU A 11 -14.91 50.59 -39.96
CA LEU A 11 -15.02 49.74 -38.78
C LEU A 11 -15.28 48.27 -39.15
N PHE A 12 -16.11 48.03 -40.17
CA PHE A 12 -16.41 46.67 -40.62
C PHE A 12 -15.18 46.00 -41.26
N THR A 13 -14.41 46.72 -42.07
CA THR A 13 -13.19 46.16 -42.69
C THR A 13 -12.09 45.91 -41.67
N ILE A 14 -11.88 46.80 -40.70
CA ILE A 14 -10.91 46.59 -39.61
C ILE A 14 -11.30 45.38 -38.74
N PHE A 15 -12.59 45.25 -38.41
CA PHE A 15 -13.10 44.12 -37.64
C PHE A 15 -12.96 42.80 -38.40
N SER A 16 -13.28 42.77 -39.70
CA SER A 16 -13.05 41.59 -40.55
C SER A 16 -11.56 41.22 -40.63
N LEU A 17 -10.65 42.20 -40.73
CA LEU A 17 -9.22 41.91 -40.77
C LEU A 17 -8.71 41.34 -39.43
N LEU A 18 -9.10 41.95 -38.30
CA LEU A 18 -8.71 41.49 -36.96
C LEU A 18 -9.28 40.11 -36.59
N PHE A 19 -10.47 39.78 -37.08
CA PHE A 19 -11.13 38.51 -36.78
C PHE A 19 -10.63 37.34 -37.66
N THR A 20 -10.14 37.63 -38.88
CA THR A 20 -9.72 36.59 -39.82
C THR A 20 -8.22 36.26 -39.76
N PHE A 21 -7.38 37.21 -39.30
CA PHE A 21 -5.92 37.05 -39.32
C PHE A 21 -5.27 36.17 -38.23
N PRO A 22 -5.79 36.02 -36.99
CA PRO A 22 -5.08 35.22 -35.98
C PRO A 22 -5.24 33.70 -36.19
N PHE A 23 -6.17 33.24 -37.04
CA PHE A 23 -6.44 31.81 -37.22
C PHE A 23 -5.47 31.08 -38.16
N GLN A 24 -4.68 31.80 -38.96
CA GLN A 24 -3.80 31.17 -39.96
C GLN A 24 -2.34 31.00 -39.52
N LEU A 25 -1.92 31.57 -38.38
CA LEU A 25 -0.51 31.54 -37.95
C LEU A 25 -0.16 30.47 -36.90
N THR A 26 -1.11 29.64 -36.46
CA THR A 26 -0.86 28.59 -35.44
C THR A 26 -0.56 27.21 -36.03
N MET A 27 -0.69 27.02 -37.35
CA MET A 27 -0.38 25.73 -37.98
C MET A 27 1.07 25.71 -38.47
N ALA A 28 2.02 26.09 -37.62
CA ALA A 28 3.43 25.78 -37.86
C ALA A 28 3.62 24.27 -37.61
N GLN A 29 3.68 23.54 -38.71
CA GLN A 29 3.97 22.11 -38.85
C GLN A 29 4.81 21.54 -37.68
N ALA A 30 4.23 20.62 -36.91
CA ALA A 30 5.00 19.84 -35.95
C ALA A 30 6.10 19.05 -36.69
N PRO A 31 7.35 19.02 -36.21
CA PRO A 31 8.41 18.23 -36.82
C PRO A 31 8.01 16.75 -36.87
N ALA A 32 8.27 16.07 -37.99
CA ALA A 32 8.02 14.64 -38.10
C ALA A 32 8.77 13.89 -36.98
N PRO A 33 8.15 12.91 -36.29
CA PRO A 33 8.83 12.10 -35.28
C PRO A 33 10.08 11.46 -35.89
N GLY A 34 11.24 11.71 -35.27
CA GLY A 34 12.49 11.07 -35.66
C GLY A 34 12.37 9.55 -35.58
N ALA A 35 13.01 8.84 -36.51
CA ALA A 35 13.01 7.38 -36.52
C ALA A 35 13.53 6.82 -35.20
N ALA A 36 12.82 5.84 -34.64
CA ALA A 36 13.21 5.18 -33.41
C ALA A 36 14.58 4.50 -33.58
N PRO A 37 15.50 4.61 -32.60
CA PRO A 37 16.76 3.88 -32.61
C PRO A 37 16.52 2.38 -32.74
N ALA A 38 17.35 1.69 -33.52
CA ALA A 38 17.29 0.24 -33.61
C ALA A 38 17.47 -0.39 -32.22
N PRO A 39 16.71 -1.44 -31.87
CA PRO A 39 16.89 -2.15 -30.61
C PRO A 39 18.34 -2.62 -30.46
N GLY A 40 18.96 -2.29 -29.34
CA GLY A 40 20.28 -2.80 -28.99
C GLY A 40 20.24 -4.33 -28.88
N THR A 41 21.32 -4.98 -29.31
CA THR A 41 21.47 -6.43 -29.14
C THR A 41 21.54 -6.78 -27.66
N ALA A 42 20.76 -7.78 -27.25
CA ALA A 42 20.78 -8.27 -25.87
C ALA A 42 22.18 -8.83 -25.55
N PRO A 43 22.76 -8.52 -24.38
CA PRO A 43 23.99 -9.15 -23.93
C PRO A 43 23.83 -10.67 -23.89
N ALA A 44 24.88 -11.39 -24.28
CA ALA A 44 24.89 -12.84 -24.16
C ALA A 44 24.69 -13.25 -22.68
N PRO A 45 23.90 -14.30 -22.40
CA PRO A 45 23.76 -14.82 -21.04
C PRO A 45 25.13 -15.14 -20.44
N GLY A 46 25.38 -14.64 -19.23
CA GLY A 46 26.57 -14.98 -18.47
C GLY A 46 26.61 -16.48 -18.18
N ALA A 47 27.82 -17.06 -18.20
CA ALA A 47 28.01 -18.46 -17.86
C ALA A 47 27.51 -18.74 -16.42
N ALA A 48 26.77 -19.83 -16.25
CA ALA A 48 26.31 -20.26 -14.94
C ALA A 48 27.54 -20.54 -14.03
N PRO A 49 27.53 -20.08 -12.76
CA PRO A 49 28.57 -20.42 -11.80
C PRO A 49 28.68 -21.94 -11.66
N ALA A 50 29.91 -22.44 -11.59
CA ALA A 50 30.14 -23.86 -11.34
C ALA A 50 29.52 -24.25 -9.98
N PRO A 51 28.88 -25.44 -9.87
CA PRO A 51 28.36 -25.93 -8.60
C PRO A 51 29.46 -25.93 -7.52
N GLY A 52 29.17 -25.30 -6.38
CA GLY A 52 30.05 -25.35 -5.22
C GLY A 52 30.25 -26.78 -4.75
N LYS A 53 31.49 -27.14 -4.38
CA LYS A 53 31.79 -28.45 -3.78
C LYS A 53 31.01 -28.59 -2.48
N ALA A 54 30.31 -29.72 -2.31
CA ALA A 54 29.68 -30.08 -1.05
C ALA A 54 30.74 -30.14 0.07
N PRO A 55 30.47 -29.57 1.25
CA PRO A 55 31.33 -29.73 2.42
C PRO A 55 31.52 -31.22 2.74
N ALA A 56 32.72 -31.60 3.16
CA ALA A 56 32.98 -32.96 3.62
C ALA A 56 32.11 -33.27 4.85
N PRO A 57 31.53 -34.47 4.98
CA PRO A 57 30.80 -34.87 6.18
C PRO A 57 31.67 -34.69 7.43
N GLY A 58 31.15 -33.98 8.42
CA GLY A 58 31.81 -33.82 9.71
C GLY A 58 31.98 -35.18 10.40
N LYS A 59 33.12 -35.38 11.07
CA LYS A 59 33.33 -36.57 11.91
C LYS A 59 32.27 -36.61 13.02
N ALA A 60 31.67 -37.78 13.20
CA ALA A 60 30.81 -38.04 14.35
C ALA A 60 31.60 -37.83 15.65
N PRO A 61 31.04 -37.14 16.66
CA PRO A 61 31.66 -37.05 17.98
C PRO A 61 31.84 -38.44 18.60
N ALA A 62 32.95 -38.64 19.33
CA ALA A 62 33.16 -39.86 20.09
C ALA A 62 32.07 -39.99 21.18
N PRO A 63 31.61 -41.21 21.51
CA PRO A 63 30.69 -41.42 22.62
C PRO A 63 31.27 -40.84 23.92
N GLY A 64 30.49 -39.99 24.59
CA GLY A 64 30.88 -39.40 25.88
C GLY A 64 30.99 -40.49 26.95
N THR A 65 32.04 -40.41 27.77
CA THR A 65 32.16 -41.23 28.97
C THR A 65 31.14 -40.77 30.02
N VAL A 66 30.48 -41.73 30.66
CA VAL A 66 29.52 -41.47 31.76
C VAL A 66 30.28 -40.90 32.97
N PRO A 67 29.88 -39.74 33.54
CA PRO A 67 30.51 -39.22 34.75
C PRO A 67 30.11 -40.02 35.98
N ALA A 68 31.08 -40.28 36.87
CA ALA A 68 30.82 -40.81 38.20
C ALA A 68 30.08 -39.78 39.09
N PRO A 69 29.27 -40.21 40.07
CA PRO A 69 28.51 -39.28 40.90
C PRO A 69 29.37 -38.59 41.96
N GLY A 70 29.25 -37.26 42.02
CA GLY A 70 29.39 -36.49 43.26
C GLY A 70 30.59 -35.55 43.34
N GLY A 71 30.31 -34.29 43.72
CA GLY A 71 31.31 -33.44 44.37
C GLY A 71 31.48 -32.03 43.79
N THR A 72 30.59 -31.12 44.19
CA THR A 72 30.84 -29.70 44.51
C THR A 72 31.42 -28.72 43.44
N THR A 73 30.71 -27.59 43.34
CA THR A 73 31.04 -26.25 42.78
C THR A 73 30.78 -25.99 41.28
N PRO A 74 29.77 -25.15 40.93
CA PRO A 74 29.69 -24.52 39.62
C PRO A 74 30.74 -23.39 39.50
N GLY A 75 31.94 -23.75 39.03
CA GLY A 75 32.93 -22.80 38.52
C GLY A 75 32.73 -22.62 37.02
N THR A 76 32.34 -21.40 36.61
CA THR A 76 32.57 -20.77 35.29
C THR A 76 32.53 -21.71 34.07
N ALA A 77 31.34 -22.20 33.72
CA ALA A 77 31.07 -22.57 32.33
C ALA A 77 31.05 -21.29 31.50
N ALA A 78 31.88 -21.23 30.45
CA ALA A 78 31.83 -20.18 29.46
C ALA A 78 30.38 -19.99 29.01
N ALA A 79 29.91 -18.73 29.06
CA ALA A 79 28.57 -18.37 28.65
C ALA A 79 28.27 -18.99 27.28
N PRO A 80 27.11 -19.64 27.10
CA PRO A 80 26.65 -20.00 25.77
C PRO A 80 26.70 -18.76 24.86
N PRO A 81 26.96 -18.91 23.56
CA PRO A 81 26.72 -17.82 22.61
C PRO A 81 25.32 -17.26 22.91
N PRO A 82 25.08 -15.95 22.83
CA PRO A 82 23.75 -15.41 23.10
C PRO A 82 22.79 -16.11 22.15
N VAL A 83 22.02 -17.05 22.70
CA VAL A 83 20.84 -17.59 22.06
C VAL A 83 19.98 -16.34 21.97
N GLN A 84 19.92 -15.73 20.78
CA GLN A 84 18.98 -14.65 20.50
C GLN A 84 17.66 -15.15 21.07
N ALA A 85 17.17 -14.49 22.13
CA ALA A 85 15.94 -14.89 22.76
C ALA A 85 14.88 -14.76 21.69
N THR A 86 14.50 -15.89 21.09
CA THR A 86 13.39 -15.96 20.17
C THR A 86 12.18 -15.56 21.00
N LEU A 87 11.76 -14.30 20.87
CA LEU A 87 10.61 -13.74 21.59
C LEU A 87 9.29 -14.37 21.16
N CYS A 88 9.32 -15.20 20.11
CA CYS A 88 8.15 -15.90 19.62
C CYS A 88 7.83 -17.11 20.51
N ILE A 89 6.63 -17.10 21.12
CA ILE A 89 6.14 -18.17 22.00
C ILE A 89 5.09 -18.98 21.23
N PRO A 90 5.41 -20.20 20.76
CA PRO A 90 4.57 -20.93 19.81
C PRO A 90 3.25 -21.52 20.36
N ASN A 91 2.84 -21.25 21.61
CA ASN A 91 1.74 -21.98 22.27
C ASN A 91 0.78 -21.13 23.14
N VAL A 92 0.76 -19.80 22.99
CA VAL A 92 -0.07 -18.91 23.84
C VAL A 92 -1.06 -18.08 23.01
N PHE A 93 -1.18 -18.32 21.71
CA PHE A 93 -2.05 -17.52 20.85
C PHE A 93 -3.42 -18.17 20.64
N ILE A 94 -4.47 -17.36 20.80
CA ILE A 94 -5.81 -17.71 20.34
C ILE A 94 -5.82 -17.52 18.83
N PRO A 95 -6.23 -18.55 18.04
CA PRO A 95 -6.30 -18.44 16.60
C PRO A 95 -7.12 -17.23 16.18
N THR A 96 -6.46 -16.28 15.53
CA THR A 96 -7.08 -15.02 15.12
C THR A 96 -7.10 -14.98 13.60
N THR A 97 -8.29 -14.88 13.02
CA THR A 97 -8.48 -14.79 11.57
C THR A 97 -9.08 -13.44 11.20
N VAL A 98 -8.35 -12.68 10.38
CA VAL A 98 -8.69 -11.31 10.00
C VAL A 98 -8.62 -11.15 8.48
N PRO A 99 -9.58 -10.48 7.83
CA PRO A 99 -9.52 -10.26 6.39
C PRO A 99 -8.44 -9.23 6.01
N LEU A 100 -7.75 -9.46 4.90
CA LEU A 100 -6.95 -8.44 4.24
C LEU A 100 -7.87 -7.52 3.44
N LYS A 101 -7.87 -6.25 3.81
CA LYS A 101 -8.54 -5.19 3.07
C LYS A 101 -7.57 -4.59 2.06
N GLN A 102 -7.93 -4.62 0.79
CA GLN A 102 -7.19 -3.91 -0.25
C GLN A 102 -7.40 -2.39 -0.09
N LEU A 103 -6.30 -1.64 -0.09
CA LEU A 103 -6.30 -0.18 0.05
C LEU A 103 -5.88 0.56 -1.22
N LYS A 104 -5.12 -0.09 -2.10
CA LYS A 104 -4.67 0.49 -3.37
C LYS A 104 -4.87 -0.51 -4.49
N THR A 105 -5.38 -0.04 -5.63
CA THR A 105 -5.73 -0.88 -6.80
C THR A 105 -4.88 -0.57 -8.03
N THR A 106 -4.13 0.52 -8.02
CA THR A 106 -3.31 0.98 -9.14
C THR A 106 -1.95 1.46 -8.67
N LEU A 107 -0.94 1.35 -9.53
CA LEU A 107 0.41 1.86 -9.29
C LEU A 107 0.57 3.30 -9.81
N GLY A 108 1.52 4.04 -9.25
CA GLY A 108 1.81 5.42 -9.68
C GLY A 108 2.34 5.50 -11.11
N THR A 109 3.02 4.45 -11.57
CA THR A 109 3.55 4.32 -12.94
C THR A 109 2.56 3.69 -13.92
N GLY A 110 1.35 3.35 -13.47
CA GLY A 110 0.37 2.57 -14.23
C GLY A 110 0.48 1.06 -13.98
N GLY A 111 -0.62 0.35 -14.19
CA GLY A 111 -0.77 -1.07 -13.82
C GLY A 111 -1.67 -1.26 -12.59
N SER A 112 -2.13 -2.49 -12.40
CA SER A 112 -3.04 -2.86 -11.32
C SER A 112 -2.29 -3.52 -10.16
N VAL A 113 -2.88 -3.37 -8.97
CA VAL A 113 -2.54 -4.10 -7.77
C VAL A 113 -3.77 -4.87 -7.35
N THR A 114 -3.61 -6.14 -7.01
CA THR A 114 -4.67 -6.98 -6.44
C THR A 114 -4.15 -7.59 -5.16
N VAL A 115 -4.88 -7.39 -4.05
CA VAL A 115 -4.57 -7.99 -2.75
C VAL A 115 -5.84 -8.62 -2.20
N ALA A 116 -5.80 -9.93 -1.92
CA ALA A 116 -6.89 -10.64 -1.28
C ALA A 116 -6.38 -11.78 -0.40
N GLY A 117 -7.15 -12.13 0.62
CA GLY A 117 -6.86 -13.25 1.50
C GLY A 117 -7.32 -12.97 2.94
N THR A 118 -7.08 -13.94 3.81
CA THR A 118 -7.34 -13.82 5.25
C THR A 118 -6.08 -14.16 6.02
N VAL A 119 -5.68 -13.29 6.94
CA VAL A 119 -4.55 -13.52 7.84
C VAL A 119 -5.03 -14.41 8.96
N THR A 120 -4.35 -15.52 9.18
CA THR A 120 -4.55 -16.41 10.32
C THR A 120 -3.26 -16.51 11.12
N ILE A 121 -3.36 -16.20 12.41
CA ILE A 121 -2.27 -16.34 13.38
C ILE A 121 -2.59 -17.57 14.21
N ILE A 122 -1.74 -18.60 14.12
CA ILE A 122 -1.91 -19.88 14.82
C ILE A 122 -0.87 -20.04 15.93
N ASP A 123 0.32 -19.49 15.73
CA ASP A 123 1.41 -19.44 16.71
C ASP A 123 1.99 -18.02 16.79
N GLY A 124 2.87 -17.77 17.75
CA GLY A 124 3.49 -16.45 17.96
C GLY A 124 4.62 -16.10 16.99
N CYS A 125 4.99 -16.98 16.05
CA CYS A 125 6.20 -16.89 15.24
C CYS A 125 5.91 -16.65 13.75
N ALA A 126 4.76 -17.11 13.28
CA ALA A 126 4.36 -17.01 11.89
C ALA A 126 2.88 -16.63 11.77
N PHE A 127 2.54 -16.03 10.64
CA PHE A 127 1.16 -15.90 10.19
C PHE A 127 1.02 -16.49 8.80
N THR A 128 -0.19 -16.95 8.52
CA THR A 128 -0.55 -17.54 7.24
C THR A 128 -1.61 -16.69 6.57
N ILE A 129 -1.47 -16.43 5.27
CA ILE A 129 -2.51 -15.82 4.46
C ILE A 129 -3.24 -16.93 3.70
N ASN A 130 -4.49 -17.20 4.05
CA ASN A 130 -5.33 -18.15 3.35
C ASN A 130 -6.02 -17.49 2.15
N GLY A 131 -6.08 -18.19 1.02
CA GLY A 131 -6.62 -17.67 -0.24
C GLY A 131 -5.82 -16.48 -0.78
N PHE A 132 -4.50 -16.49 -0.61
CA PHE A 132 -3.65 -15.34 -0.88
C PHE A 132 -3.56 -15.04 -2.37
N THR A 133 -4.01 -13.85 -2.75
CA THR A 133 -3.73 -13.26 -4.04
C THR A 133 -2.98 -11.96 -3.82
N TYR A 134 -1.78 -11.88 -4.38
CA TYR A 134 -0.98 -10.69 -4.48
C TYR A 134 -0.36 -10.59 -5.87
N SER A 135 -0.90 -9.66 -6.67
CA SER A 135 -0.45 -9.39 -8.02
C SER A 135 -0.16 -7.90 -8.15
N THR A 136 1.06 -7.56 -8.57
CA THR A 136 1.51 -6.18 -8.75
C THR A 136 2.80 -6.16 -9.56
N ALA A 137 3.08 -5.08 -10.29
CA ALA A 137 4.39 -4.87 -10.90
C ALA A 137 5.45 -4.38 -9.90
N ALA A 138 5.06 -3.96 -8.68
CA ALA A 138 6.01 -3.57 -7.64
C ALA A 138 6.77 -4.79 -7.10
N THR A 139 8.08 -4.68 -6.94
CA THR A 139 8.95 -5.82 -6.56
C THR A 139 9.41 -5.72 -5.11
N ASN A 140 9.32 -4.54 -4.50
CA ASN A 140 9.88 -4.25 -3.19
C ASN A 140 8.80 -4.06 -2.13
N SER A 141 8.09 -5.15 -1.80
CA SER A 141 6.99 -5.13 -0.83
C SER A 141 7.26 -6.04 0.35
N TYR A 142 6.91 -5.59 1.55
CA TYR A 142 7.14 -6.32 2.79
C TYR A 142 5.92 -6.28 3.68
N TRP A 143 5.83 -7.26 4.57
CA TRP A 143 4.94 -7.21 5.71
C TRP A 143 5.51 -6.26 6.76
N MET A 144 4.73 -5.23 7.06
CA MET A 144 5.03 -4.22 8.06
C MET A 144 3.92 -4.21 9.11
N GLY A 145 4.24 -3.80 10.33
CA GLY A 145 3.32 -3.64 11.44
C GLY A 145 3.13 -2.17 11.75
N SER A 146 1.95 -1.79 12.21
CA SER A 146 1.65 -0.43 12.68
C SER A 146 0.69 -0.47 13.86
N ASN A 147 0.63 0.65 14.60
CA ASN A 147 -0.29 0.82 15.73
C ASN A 147 -1.49 1.72 15.40
N SER A 148 -1.68 2.04 14.13
CA SER A 148 -2.75 2.88 13.59
C SER A 148 -3.25 2.30 12.27
N THR A 149 -4.53 2.51 11.95
CA THR A 149 -5.10 2.16 10.64
C THR A 149 -4.76 3.18 9.56
N ASP A 150 -4.18 4.33 9.90
CA ASP A 150 -3.66 5.30 8.93
C ASP A 150 -2.52 4.66 8.12
N PRO A 151 -2.65 4.52 6.78
CA PRO A 151 -1.62 3.96 5.92
C PRO A 151 -0.27 4.68 6.02
N ASN A 152 -0.27 5.96 6.39
CA ASN A 152 0.93 6.80 6.47
C ASN A 152 1.59 6.80 7.85
N SER A 153 1.02 6.07 8.82
CA SER A 153 1.60 5.93 10.17
C SER A 153 2.96 5.25 10.16
N ASP A 154 3.70 5.40 11.26
CA ASP A 154 4.97 4.71 11.47
C ASP A 154 4.83 3.19 11.30
N LYS A 155 5.86 2.58 10.69
CA LYS A 155 5.90 1.18 10.30
C LYS A 155 7.04 0.45 11.00
N ILE A 156 6.78 -0.78 11.41
CA ILE A 156 7.73 -1.71 12.02
C ILE A 156 7.92 -2.87 11.05
N LEU A 157 9.15 -3.29 10.79
CA LEU A 157 9.40 -4.41 9.87
C LEU A 157 8.92 -5.73 10.50
N VAL A 158 7.91 -6.36 9.90
CA VAL A 158 7.33 -7.60 10.43
C VAL A 158 8.04 -8.83 9.89
N SER A 159 8.26 -8.90 8.58
CA SER A 159 9.00 -9.99 7.95
C SER A 159 10.13 -9.45 7.10
N ASN A 160 11.32 -10.03 7.23
CA ASN A 160 12.50 -9.64 6.46
C ASN A 160 12.53 -10.24 5.05
N THR A 161 11.55 -11.08 4.72
CA THR A 161 11.44 -11.67 3.38
C THR A 161 10.51 -10.81 2.54
N PRO A 162 10.97 -10.34 1.36
CA PRO A 162 10.10 -9.61 0.46
C PRO A 162 8.94 -10.51 0.00
N VAL A 163 7.77 -9.91 -0.12
CA VAL A 163 6.56 -10.58 -0.58
C VAL A 163 6.62 -10.67 -2.11
N GLY A 164 6.87 -11.87 -2.62
CA GLY A 164 6.79 -12.17 -4.05
C GLY A 164 5.36 -12.14 -4.58
N GLN A 165 5.18 -12.32 -5.88
CA GLN A 165 3.83 -12.46 -6.45
C GLN A 165 3.22 -13.82 -6.10
N PHE A 166 1.95 -13.80 -5.73
CA PHE A 166 1.18 -15.00 -5.41
C PHE A 166 -0.17 -14.93 -6.12
N ILE A 167 -0.46 -15.87 -7.01
CA ILE A 167 -1.73 -15.91 -7.74
C ILE A 167 -2.56 -17.04 -7.16
N SER A 168 -3.68 -16.69 -6.51
CA SER A 168 -4.68 -17.63 -5.98
C SER A 168 -4.09 -18.78 -5.15
N GLN A 169 -3.15 -18.49 -4.26
CA GLN A 169 -2.53 -19.52 -3.42
C GLN A 169 -3.51 -19.97 -2.32
N PRO A 170 -3.64 -21.29 -2.06
CA PRO A 170 -4.53 -21.77 -1.01
C PRO A 170 -4.12 -21.25 0.37
N ALA A 171 -2.83 -21.23 0.66
CA ALA A 171 -2.25 -20.64 1.86
C ALA A 171 -0.78 -20.26 1.61
N GLN A 172 -0.33 -19.16 2.21
CA GLN A 172 1.08 -18.75 2.20
C GLN A 172 1.51 -18.27 3.58
N SER A 173 2.57 -18.87 4.14
CA SER A 173 3.09 -18.52 5.46
C SER A 173 4.26 -17.55 5.40
N PHE A 174 4.34 -16.69 6.41
CA PHE A 174 5.41 -15.70 6.60
C PHE A 174 5.84 -15.71 8.06
N ASN A 175 7.16 -15.63 8.26
CA ASN A 175 7.76 -15.61 9.60
C ASN A 175 8.02 -14.18 10.06
N LEU A 176 7.81 -13.95 11.35
CA LEU A 176 8.19 -12.71 12.00
C LEU A 176 9.72 -12.60 12.08
N THR A 177 10.24 -11.38 12.10
CA THR A 177 11.64 -11.17 12.44
C THR A 177 11.91 -11.60 13.89
N PRO A 178 13.11 -12.09 14.24
CA PRO A 178 13.39 -12.65 15.56
C PRO A 178 13.23 -11.66 16.73
N THR A 179 13.18 -10.36 16.42
CA THR A 179 13.18 -9.26 17.39
C THR A 179 11.79 -8.70 17.68
N ILE A 180 10.74 -9.24 17.05
CA ILE A 180 9.37 -8.75 17.22
C ILE A 180 8.42 -9.88 17.58
N THR A 181 7.26 -9.48 18.09
CA THR A 181 6.13 -10.33 18.41
C THR A 181 4.86 -9.68 17.89
N PHE A 182 3.76 -10.46 17.82
CA PHE A 182 2.47 -9.89 17.42
C PHE A 182 1.97 -8.80 18.38
N ASP A 183 2.44 -8.74 19.63
CA ASP A 183 2.03 -7.73 20.61
C ASP A 183 2.66 -6.35 20.37
N ASP A 184 3.68 -6.26 19.51
CA ASP A 184 4.35 -5.00 19.16
C ASP A 184 3.55 -4.14 18.17
N PHE A 185 2.54 -4.72 17.51
CA PHE A 185 1.73 -4.05 16.50
C PHE A 185 0.25 -4.48 16.54
N ASN A 186 -0.64 -3.57 16.14
CA ASN A 186 -2.09 -3.84 16.08
C ASN A 186 -2.61 -4.08 14.67
N VAL A 187 -1.88 -3.59 13.67
CA VAL A 187 -2.25 -3.61 12.26
C VAL A 187 -1.09 -4.20 11.46
N LEU A 188 -1.42 -5.11 10.53
CA LEU A 188 -0.48 -5.71 9.60
C LEU A 188 -0.72 -5.11 8.21
N ASP A 189 0.30 -4.46 7.67
CA ASP A 189 0.29 -3.75 6.40
C ASP A 189 1.19 -4.47 5.38
N LEU A 190 0.65 -4.75 4.20
CA LEU A 190 1.44 -5.09 3.01
C LEU A 190 1.90 -3.78 2.37
N TYR A 191 3.12 -3.37 2.68
CA TYR A 191 3.68 -2.08 2.27
C TYR A 191 4.66 -2.22 1.13
N SER A 192 4.51 -1.38 0.11
CA SER A 192 5.45 -1.27 -1.00
C SER A 192 6.39 -0.08 -0.80
N PHE A 193 7.69 -0.35 -0.77
CA PHE A 193 8.72 0.69 -0.74
C PHE A 193 8.90 1.38 -2.08
N ASP A 194 8.52 0.76 -3.19
CA ASP A 194 8.57 1.37 -4.52
C ASP A 194 7.49 2.46 -4.65
N GLU A 195 6.29 2.16 -4.15
CA GLU A 195 5.13 3.06 -4.24
C GLU A 195 4.94 3.95 -3.02
N LYS A 196 5.74 3.75 -1.96
CA LYS A 196 5.58 4.39 -0.64
C LYS A 196 4.13 4.32 -0.13
N ALA A 197 3.50 3.15 -0.29
CA ALA A 197 2.08 2.99 -0.03
C ALA A 197 1.76 1.60 0.52
N VAL A 198 0.69 1.53 1.32
CA VAL A 198 0.10 0.27 1.77
C VAL A 198 -0.87 -0.24 0.70
N PHE A 199 -0.65 -1.46 0.23
CA PHE A 199 -1.52 -2.12 -0.75
C PHE A 199 -2.65 -2.90 -0.10
N GLY A 200 -2.38 -3.56 1.02
CA GLY A 200 -3.36 -4.32 1.79
C GLY A 200 -3.14 -4.17 3.29
N GLN A 201 -4.21 -4.23 4.07
CA GLN A 201 -4.18 -4.02 5.50
C GLN A 201 -5.07 -5.03 6.22
N ALA A 202 -4.58 -5.60 7.32
CA ALA A 202 -5.35 -6.41 8.25
C ALA A 202 -5.24 -5.83 9.66
N VAL A 203 -6.38 -5.58 10.30
CA VAL A 203 -6.45 -5.06 11.67
C VAL A 203 -6.53 -6.24 12.64
N LEU A 204 -5.39 -6.59 13.24
CA LEU A 204 -5.27 -7.75 14.14
C LEU A 204 -5.95 -7.49 15.49
N ARG A 205 -5.83 -6.26 15.98
CA ARG A 205 -6.44 -5.77 17.22
C ARG A 205 -6.94 -4.36 16.99
N ALA A 206 -7.92 -3.94 17.79
CA ALA A 206 -8.36 -2.55 17.76
C ALA A 206 -7.13 -1.65 18.04
N PRO A 207 -6.73 -0.79 17.08
CA PRO A 207 -5.62 0.11 17.31
C PRO A 207 -5.97 1.02 18.49
N LYS A 208 -4.99 1.34 19.32
CA LYS A 208 -5.16 2.34 20.37
C LYS A 208 -5.50 3.64 19.66
N SER A 209 -6.77 4.04 19.69
CA SER A 209 -7.25 5.25 19.02
C SER A 209 -6.50 6.44 19.59
N THR A 210 -5.43 6.88 18.93
CA THR A 210 -5.06 8.29 18.98
C THR A 210 -6.13 9.02 18.21
N GLU A 211 -7.22 9.32 18.90
CA GLU A 211 -8.11 10.40 18.53
C GLU A 211 -7.24 11.62 18.32
N THR A 212 -7.09 12.02 17.05
CA THR A 212 -6.62 13.35 16.73
C THR A 212 -7.62 14.29 17.37
N LYS A 213 -7.25 14.85 18.53
CA LYS A 213 -7.92 16.00 19.14
C LYS A 213 -8.33 16.93 18.00
N PRO A 214 -9.61 17.30 17.86
CA PRO A 214 -10.02 18.28 16.86
C PRO A 214 -9.11 19.49 17.00
N SER A 215 -8.39 19.82 15.93
CA SER A 215 -7.60 21.04 15.87
C SER A 215 -8.57 22.19 16.16
N ALA A 216 -8.40 22.77 17.35
CA ALA A 216 -9.18 23.90 17.80
C ALA A 216 -8.84 25.10 16.92
N SER A 217 -9.54 25.22 15.79
CA SER A 217 -9.76 26.54 15.20
C SER A 217 -10.72 27.28 16.13
N ALA A 218 -10.28 28.45 16.57
CA ALA A 218 -10.97 29.29 17.54
C ALA A 218 -12.45 29.51 17.17
N PRO A 219 -13.36 29.55 18.16
CA PRO A 219 -14.77 29.83 17.90
C PRO A 219 -14.94 31.34 17.64
N THR A 220 -15.13 31.72 16.38
CA THR A 220 -15.87 32.96 16.08
C THR A 220 -17.34 32.63 16.17
N SER A 221 -17.94 33.01 17.31
CA SER A 221 -19.35 32.87 17.62
C SER A 221 -20.24 33.54 16.57
N ILE A 222 -21.03 32.75 15.84
CA ILE A 222 -22.37 33.14 15.38
C ILE A 222 -23.29 31.95 15.61
N ILE A 223 -24.13 32.08 16.65
CA ILE A 223 -25.25 31.18 16.91
C ILE A 223 -26.41 31.63 16.02
N LEU A 224 -26.91 30.76 15.14
CA LEU A 224 -28.35 30.56 14.98
C LEU A 224 -28.67 29.26 14.21
N GLY A 225 -29.42 28.37 14.87
CA GLY A 225 -30.40 27.52 14.21
C GLY A 225 -29.95 26.15 13.70
N ASP A 226 -29.93 25.19 14.63
CA ASP A 226 -30.46 23.83 14.49
C ASP A 226 -30.96 23.40 13.09
N ALA A 227 -30.28 22.44 12.47
CA ALA A 227 -30.82 21.65 11.36
C ALA A 227 -30.38 20.20 11.51
N THR A 228 -31.16 19.51 12.34
CA THR A 228 -31.31 18.07 12.46
C THR A 228 -31.10 17.35 11.12
N ARG A 229 -30.18 16.38 11.14
CA ARG A 229 -30.05 15.31 10.16
C ARG A 229 -31.42 14.82 9.66
N LEU A 230 -31.67 14.96 8.35
CA LEU A 230 -32.72 14.19 7.69
C LEU A 230 -32.10 13.06 6.86
N SER A 231 -32.31 11.87 7.41
CA SER A 231 -32.25 10.56 6.77
C SER A 231 -32.91 10.62 5.39
N MET A 232 -32.21 10.11 4.37
CA MET A 232 -32.76 9.95 3.02
C MET A 232 -33.90 8.92 3.07
N ASN A 233 -35.13 9.41 3.16
CA ASN A 233 -36.33 8.62 2.95
C ASN A 233 -36.84 8.84 1.52
N SER A 234 -37.30 7.74 0.92
CA SER A 234 -37.58 7.50 -0.50
C SER A 234 -38.81 8.23 -1.05
N ASN A 235 -39.00 9.52 -0.72
CA ASN A 235 -40.12 10.36 -1.19
C ASN A 235 -39.68 11.69 -1.84
N ILE A 236 -38.38 12.02 -1.83
CA ILE A 236 -37.85 13.29 -2.37
C ILE A 236 -37.77 13.29 -3.91
N MET A 237 -37.67 12.11 -4.55
CA MET A 237 -37.64 12.03 -6.02
C MET A 237 -38.97 12.46 -6.66
N THR A 238 -40.12 12.23 -6.02
CA THR A 238 -41.44 12.58 -6.59
C THR A 238 -41.72 14.08 -6.57
N ILE A 239 -41.19 14.81 -5.58
CA ILE A 239 -41.39 16.27 -5.46
C ILE A 239 -40.54 17.03 -6.49
N ILE A 240 -39.31 16.57 -6.75
CA ILE A 240 -38.42 17.18 -7.75
C ILE A 240 -38.98 17.01 -9.17
N THR A 241 -39.63 15.89 -9.48
CA THR A 241 -40.29 15.71 -10.78
C THR A 241 -41.49 16.64 -10.99
N PHE A 242 -42.25 16.96 -9.94
CA PHE A 242 -43.42 17.86 -10.05
C PHE A 242 -43.03 19.32 -10.29
N VAL A 243 -41.92 19.79 -9.70
CA VAL A 243 -41.43 21.17 -9.89
C VAL A 243 -40.84 21.37 -11.29
N LEU A 244 -40.22 20.33 -11.86
CA LEU A 244 -39.68 20.39 -13.23
C LEU A 244 -40.77 20.42 -14.32
N VAL A 245 -41.92 19.77 -14.10
CA VAL A 245 -43.03 19.82 -15.08
C VAL A 245 -43.77 21.16 -15.04
N ALA A 246 -43.87 21.81 -13.88
CA ALA A 246 -44.52 23.12 -13.77
C ALA A 246 -43.71 24.26 -14.43
N PHE A 247 -42.38 24.13 -14.53
CA PHE A 247 -41.51 25.15 -15.14
C PHE A 247 -41.46 25.10 -16.67
N PHE A 248 -41.97 24.03 -17.30
CA PHE A 248 -42.03 23.89 -18.76
C PHE A 248 -43.37 24.32 -19.38
N PHE A 249 -44.36 24.68 -18.55
CA PHE A 249 -45.71 25.07 -19.01
C PHE A 249 -46.08 26.53 -18.70
N TYR A 250 -45.09 27.40 -18.48
CA TYR A 250 -45.30 28.85 -18.48
C TYR A 250 -44.33 29.54 -19.45
#